data_AF-A0A7J9HCP7-F1
#
_entry.id   AF-A0A7J9HCP7-F1
#
_cell.length_a   1.000
_cell.length_b   1.000
_cell.length_c   1.000
_cell.angle_alpha   90.00
_cell.angle_beta   90.00
_cell.angle_gamma   90.00
#
_symmetry.space_group_name_H-M   'P 1'
#
loop_
_entity.id
_entity.type
_entity.pdbx_description
1 polymer ?
#
loop_
_entity_poly.entity_id
_entity_poly.type
_entity_poly.pdbx_seq_one_letter_code
_entity_poly.pdbx_strand_id
1 'polypeptide(L)'
;MGIFAGYSSARLYKMFKGTEWKRNTLKTAFMFPGVLFVIFFVLNALIWGEQSSGAVPFGTMIALVCLWFGISVPLVFVGSYLGFKKPAIEDPVKTNKIPRQIPEQAWYMKPLFSILIGGILPFGAVFIELFFILTSIWLNQFYYIFGFLFIVFIILIITCAEITIVLCYFQLCSEDYYWWWRSYLTAGSSAFYLFLYSIFYFFTKLEITKLVSGILYFGYMVIVSYAFFVLTGTIGFYACFWFVRKIYSSVKID
;
A
#
# COMPACT_ATOMS: atom_id res chain seq x y z
N MET A 1 12.95 2.75 -9.81
CA MET A 1 12.50 1.90 -8.67
C MET A 1 12.22 0.44 -9.02
N GLY A 2 12.05 0.04 -10.30
CA GLY A 2 11.71 -1.35 -10.67
C GLY A 2 12.66 -2.43 -10.12
N ILE A 3 13.98 -2.17 -10.13
CA ILE A 3 14.99 -3.10 -9.58
C ILE A 3 14.74 -3.39 -8.10
N PHE A 4 14.52 -2.35 -7.28
CA PHE A 4 14.28 -2.53 -5.84
C PHE A 4 12.98 -3.29 -5.57
N ALA A 5 11.92 -2.99 -6.32
CA ALA A 5 10.65 -3.70 -6.21
C ALA A 5 10.79 -5.19 -6.53
N GLY A 6 11.45 -5.51 -7.66
CA GLY A 6 11.74 -6.89 -8.04
C GLY A 6 12.62 -7.62 -7.03
N TYR A 7 13.68 -6.97 -6.56
CA TYR A 7 14.62 -7.55 -5.59
C TYR A 7 13.93 -7.89 -4.26
N SER A 8 13.22 -6.92 -3.66
CA SER A 8 12.54 -7.13 -2.38
C SER A 8 11.44 -8.17 -2.48
N SER A 9 10.64 -8.13 -3.55
CA SER A 9 9.58 -9.12 -3.78
C SER A 9 10.14 -10.54 -3.96
N ALA A 10 11.19 -10.72 -4.76
CA ALA A 10 11.80 -12.03 -4.98
C ALA A 10 12.44 -12.60 -3.71
N ARG A 11 13.08 -11.76 -2.90
CA ARG A 11 13.67 -12.16 -1.61
C ARG A 11 12.60 -12.67 -0.64
N LEU A 12 11.51 -11.92 -0.51
CA LEU A 12 10.38 -12.30 0.35
C LEU A 12 9.67 -13.55 -0.17
N TYR A 13 9.45 -13.65 -1.49
CA TYR A 13 8.83 -14.83 -2.11
C TYR A 13 9.66 -16.11 -1.90
N LYS A 14 10.98 -16.00 -2.02
CA LYS A 14 11.92 -17.11 -1.77
C LYS A 14 11.91 -17.54 -0.30
N MET A 15 11.77 -16.60 0.64
CA MET A 15 11.62 -16.91 2.06
C MET A 15 10.37 -17.77 2.34
N PHE A 16 9.26 -17.48 1.66
CA PHE A 16 8.05 -18.32 1.71
C PHE A 16 8.13 -19.62 0.90
N LYS A 17 9.35 -20.07 0.55
CA LYS A 17 9.61 -21.29 -0.24
C LYS A 17 8.97 -21.27 -1.64
N GLY A 18 8.70 -20.09 -2.18
CA GLY A 18 8.20 -19.93 -3.54
C GLY A 18 9.24 -20.25 -4.61
N THR A 19 8.93 -21.17 -5.51
CA THR A 19 9.82 -21.60 -6.62
C THR A 19 9.59 -20.81 -7.91
N GLU A 20 8.34 -20.36 -8.14
CA GLU A 20 7.88 -19.69 -9.37
C GLU A 20 8.24 -18.19 -9.42
N TRP A 21 9.55 -17.88 -9.41
CA TRP A 21 10.05 -16.50 -9.35
C TRP A 21 9.62 -15.64 -10.54
N LYS A 22 9.49 -16.23 -11.74
CA LYS A 22 9.02 -15.52 -12.94
C LYS A 22 7.58 -15.03 -12.77
N ARG A 23 6.69 -15.87 -12.25
CA ARG A 23 5.29 -15.51 -11.98
C ARG A 23 5.18 -14.42 -10.92
N ASN A 24 6.00 -14.50 -9.87
CA ASN A 24 6.08 -13.44 -8.86
C ASN A 24 6.53 -12.10 -9.49
N THR A 25 7.57 -12.15 -10.31
CA THR A 25 8.11 -10.97 -11.02
C THR A 25 7.07 -10.29 -11.91
N LEU A 26 6.31 -11.09 -12.68
CA LEU A 26 5.20 -10.57 -13.49
C LEU A 26 4.15 -9.89 -12.61
N LYS A 27 3.72 -10.53 -11.51
CA LYS A 27 2.77 -9.90 -10.59
C LYS A 27 3.30 -8.57 -10.05
N THR A 28 4.57 -8.49 -9.64
CA THR A 28 5.19 -7.24 -9.16
C THR A 28 5.22 -6.16 -10.25
N ALA A 29 5.53 -6.54 -11.49
CA ALA A 29 5.65 -5.61 -12.61
C ALA A 29 4.30 -5.09 -13.13
N PHE A 30 3.22 -5.86 -12.95
CA PHE A 30 1.91 -5.54 -13.52
C PHE A 30 0.86 -5.07 -12.51
N MET A 31 0.88 -5.55 -11.26
CA MET A 31 -0.24 -5.36 -10.34
C MET A 31 -0.49 -3.87 -10.00
N PHE A 32 0.54 -3.15 -9.57
CA PHE A 32 0.40 -1.73 -9.24
C PHE A 32 0.24 -0.83 -10.48
N PRO A 33 1.18 -0.81 -11.44
CA PRO A 33 1.07 0.08 -12.60
C PRO A 33 -0.09 -0.29 -13.53
N GLY A 34 -0.48 -1.58 -13.60
CA GLY A 34 -1.61 -2.01 -14.43
C GLY A 34 -2.95 -1.52 -13.91
N VAL A 35 -3.19 -1.60 -12.59
CA VAL A 35 -4.41 -1.04 -11.98
C VAL A 35 -4.47 0.48 -12.21
N LEU A 36 -3.36 1.19 -11.99
CA LEU A 36 -3.29 2.63 -12.24
C LEU A 36 -3.55 2.98 -13.70
N PHE A 37 -2.95 2.24 -14.62
CA PHE A 37 -3.12 2.45 -16.05
C PHE A 37 -4.55 2.21 -16.50
N VAL A 38 -5.22 1.17 -16.01
CA VAL A 38 -6.63 0.88 -16.34
C VAL A 38 -7.53 2.02 -15.87
N ILE A 39 -7.39 2.46 -14.61
CA ILE A 39 -8.21 3.57 -14.09
C ILE A 39 -7.93 4.84 -14.90
N PHE A 40 -6.64 5.18 -15.07
CA PHE A 40 -6.24 6.36 -15.83
C PHE A 40 -6.73 6.34 -17.28
N PHE A 41 -6.66 5.21 -17.96
CA PHE A 41 -7.15 5.04 -19.33
C PHE A 41 -8.65 5.27 -19.42
N VAL A 42 -9.44 4.70 -18.50
CA VAL A 42 -10.90 4.92 -18.45
C VAL A 42 -11.22 6.40 -18.21
N LEU A 43 -10.54 7.03 -17.25
CA LEU A 43 -10.73 8.47 -16.99
C LEU A 43 -10.36 9.31 -18.22
N ASN A 44 -9.23 9.03 -18.87
CA ASN A 44 -8.80 9.76 -20.05
C ASN A 44 -9.75 9.58 -21.24
N ALA A 45 -10.33 8.40 -21.42
CA ALA A 45 -11.33 8.14 -22.46
C ALA A 45 -12.59 8.99 -22.27
N LEU A 46 -13.02 9.21 -21.02
CA LEU A 46 -14.15 10.12 -20.72
C LEU A 46 -13.81 11.57 -21.06
N ILE A 47 -12.58 12.02 -20.79
CA ILE A 47 -12.13 13.38 -21.11
C ILE A 47 -12.08 13.60 -22.63
N TRP A 48 -11.65 12.60 -23.40
CA TRP A 48 -11.72 12.65 -24.87
C TRP A 48 -13.17 12.78 -25.38
N GLY A 49 -14.12 12.07 -24.76
CA GLY A 49 -15.54 12.17 -25.12
C GLY A 49 -16.11 13.58 -24.94
N GLU A 50 -15.65 14.31 -23.92
CA GLU A 50 -16.04 15.70 -23.65
C GLU A 50 -15.24 16.73 -24.47
N GLN A 51 -14.35 16.30 -25.38
CA GLN A 51 -13.45 17.16 -26.17
C GLN A 51 -12.65 18.15 -25.32
N SER A 52 -12.35 17.77 -24.08
CA SER A 52 -11.66 18.66 -23.14
C SER A 52 -10.15 18.69 -23.43
N SER A 53 -9.57 19.89 -23.34
CA SER A 53 -8.12 20.12 -23.51
C SER A 53 -7.26 19.47 -22.44
N GLY A 54 -7.86 18.97 -21.36
CA GLY A 54 -7.19 18.21 -20.31
C GLY A 54 -6.90 16.76 -20.67
N ALA A 55 -7.33 16.28 -21.84
CA ALA A 55 -7.10 14.90 -22.25
C ALA A 55 -5.64 14.66 -22.61
N VAL A 56 -5.05 13.60 -22.07
CA VAL A 56 -3.72 13.17 -22.47
C VAL A 56 -3.76 12.67 -23.91
N PRO A 57 -2.89 13.18 -24.81
CA PRO A 57 -2.87 12.76 -26.21
C PRO A 57 -2.57 11.26 -26.35
N PHE A 58 -3.12 10.65 -27.40
CA PHE A 58 -2.95 9.21 -27.67
C PHE A 58 -1.46 8.82 -27.81
N GLY A 59 -0.65 9.66 -28.44
CA GLY A 59 0.80 9.43 -28.54
C GLY A 59 1.49 9.32 -27.18
N THR A 60 1.10 10.15 -26.21
CA THR A 60 1.62 10.10 -24.84
C THR A 60 1.19 8.81 -24.13
N MET A 61 -0.02 8.32 -24.38
CA MET A 61 -0.47 7.03 -23.85
C MET A 61 0.38 5.87 -24.36
N ILE A 62 0.69 5.84 -25.66
CA ILE A 62 1.60 4.85 -26.22
C ILE A 62 2.99 4.98 -25.59
N ALA A 63 3.50 6.20 -25.44
CA ALA A 63 4.81 6.42 -24.82
C ALA A 63 4.87 5.88 -23.38
N LEU A 64 3.82 6.09 -22.57
CA LEU A 64 3.72 5.53 -21.21
C LEU A 64 3.74 4.00 -21.21
N VAL A 65 3.02 3.36 -22.14
CA VAL A 65 3.04 1.90 -22.31
C VAL A 65 4.44 1.43 -22.72
N CYS A 66 5.07 2.08 -23.70
CA CYS A 66 6.44 1.75 -24.12
C CYS A 66 7.45 1.89 -22.98
N LEU A 67 7.35 2.93 -22.15
CA LEU A 67 8.20 3.09 -20.96
C LEU A 67 7.93 2.02 -19.91
N TRP A 68 6.67 1.64 -19.70
CA TRP A 68 6.30 0.58 -18.77
C TRP A 68 6.86 -0.78 -19.19
N PHE A 69 6.60 -1.22 -20.42
CA PHE A 69 7.05 -2.52 -20.93
C PHE A 69 8.54 -2.54 -21.31
N GLY A 70 9.08 -1.44 -21.84
CA GLY A 70 10.45 -1.35 -22.32
C GLY A 70 11.48 -1.06 -21.23
N ILE A 71 11.09 -0.39 -20.14
CA ILE A 71 12.02 -0.01 -19.07
C ILE A 71 11.61 -0.64 -17.74
N SER A 72 10.40 -0.37 -17.25
CA SER A 72 10.00 -0.79 -15.90
C SER A 72 9.94 -2.32 -15.74
N VAL A 73 9.31 -3.03 -16.68
CA VAL A 73 9.22 -4.50 -16.64
C VAL A 73 10.61 -5.16 -16.63
N PRO A 74 11.53 -4.87 -17.59
CA PRO A 74 12.89 -5.42 -17.55
C PRO A 74 13.65 -5.11 -16.25
N LEU A 75 13.53 -3.89 -15.72
CA LEU A 75 14.17 -3.52 -14.46
C LEU A 75 13.66 -4.37 -13.28
N VAL A 76 12.36 -4.67 -13.22
CA VAL A 76 11.79 -5.57 -12.20
C VAL A 76 12.32 -6.99 -12.37
N PHE A 77 12.48 -7.47 -13.61
CA PHE A 77 13.11 -8.78 -13.88
C PHE A 77 14.56 -8.84 -13.42
N VAL A 78 15.37 -7.82 -13.74
CA VAL A 78 16.76 -7.73 -13.27
C VAL A 78 16.82 -7.75 -11.75
N GLY A 79 16.00 -6.93 -11.08
CA GLY A 79 15.92 -6.90 -9.62
C GLY A 79 15.54 -8.25 -9.01
N SER A 80 14.50 -8.87 -9.57
CA SER A 80 14.00 -10.18 -9.10
C SER A 80 15.02 -11.29 -9.28
N TYR A 81 15.72 -11.31 -10.43
CA TYR A 81 16.80 -12.26 -10.68
C TYR A 81 17.94 -12.12 -9.66
N LEU A 82 18.40 -10.89 -9.39
CA LEU A 82 19.40 -10.62 -8.36
C LEU A 82 18.93 -11.02 -6.96
N GLY A 83 17.65 -10.78 -6.64
CA GLY A 83 17.04 -11.13 -5.36
C GLY A 83 16.95 -12.64 -5.15
N PHE A 84 16.56 -13.37 -6.20
CA PHE A 84 16.37 -14.83 -6.16
C PHE A 84 17.69 -15.60 -6.16
N LYS A 85 18.77 -15.03 -6.71
CA LYS A 85 20.12 -15.63 -6.66
C LYS A 85 20.68 -15.68 -5.23
N LYS A 86 20.32 -14.74 -4.35
CA LYS A 86 20.78 -14.73 -2.96
C LYS A 86 20.17 -15.87 -2.14
N PRO A 87 20.85 -16.34 -1.07
CA PRO A 87 20.30 -17.38 -0.20
C PRO A 87 18.98 -16.93 0.43
N ALA A 88 18.08 -17.89 0.68
CA ALA A 88 16.80 -17.61 1.33
C ALA A 88 17.05 -16.98 2.71
N ILE A 89 16.14 -16.12 3.15
CA ILE A 89 16.20 -15.58 4.51
C ILE A 89 15.75 -16.72 5.43
N GLU A 90 16.61 -17.13 6.35
CA GLU A 90 16.30 -18.19 7.32
C GLU A 90 15.40 -17.65 8.43
N ASP A 91 14.53 -18.49 8.96
CA ASP A 91 13.70 -18.14 10.11
C ASP A 91 14.56 -18.17 11.38
N PRO A 92 14.32 -17.25 12.34
CA PRO A 92 15.13 -17.15 13.56
C PRO A 92 15.02 -18.38 14.46
N VAL A 93 13.96 -19.17 14.31
CA VAL A 93 13.67 -20.37 15.11
C VAL A 93 13.12 -21.47 14.21
N LYS A 94 13.38 -22.74 14.58
CA LYS A 94 12.78 -23.89 13.89
C LYS A 94 11.29 -23.95 14.23
N THR A 95 10.44 -23.93 13.21
CA THR A 95 8.99 -24.07 13.38
C THR A 95 8.57 -25.55 13.36
N ASN A 96 7.57 -25.91 14.16
CA ASN A 96 6.93 -27.23 14.07
C ASN A 96 6.27 -27.45 12.70
N LYS A 97 6.28 -28.69 12.21
CA LYS A 97 5.66 -29.07 10.93
C LYS A 97 4.13 -29.07 10.98
N ILE A 98 3.57 -29.33 12.16
CA ILE A 98 2.13 -29.36 12.39
C ILE A 98 1.71 -28.00 12.97
N PRO A 99 0.80 -27.26 12.31
CA PRO A 99 0.29 -26.01 12.85
C PRO A 99 -0.51 -26.27 14.12
N ARG A 100 -0.23 -25.51 15.18
CA ARG A 100 -1.02 -25.55 16.41
C ARG A 100 -2.42 -24.99 16.14
N GLN A 101 -3.43 -25.57 16.79
CA GLN A 101 -4.79 -25.04 16.75
C GLN A 101 -4.85 -23.68 17.45
N ILE A 102 -5.50 -22.69 16.82
CA ILE A 102 -5.63 -21.34 17.35
C ILE A 102 -6.82 -21.30 18.31
N PRO A 103 -6.66 -20.79 19.55
CA PRO A 103 -7.76 -20.66 20.49
C PRO A 103 -8.78 -19.63 20.02
N GLU A 104 -10.00 -19.71 20.57
CA GLU A 104 -11.05 -18.76 20.24
C GLU A 104 -10.65 -17.34 20.66
N GLN A 105 -10.66 -16.41 19.70
CA GLN A 105 -10.21 -15.04 19.90
C GLN A 105 -11.34 -14.19 20.48
N ALA A 106 -10.99 -13.27 21.39
CA ALA A 106 -11.93 -12.28 21.91
C ALA A 106 -12.54 -11.45 20.77
N TRP A 107 -13.76 -10.91 20.99
CA TRP A 107 -14.52 -10.21 19.95
C TRP A 107 -13.77 -9.02 19.33
N TYR A 108 -13.01 -8.27 20.12
CA TYR A 108 -12.21 -7.12 19.68
C TYR A 108 -10.90 -7.53 18.99
N MET A 109 -10.47 -8.78 19.14
CA MET A 109 -9.33 -9.35 18.43
C MET A 109 -9.73 -10.03 17.12
N LYS A 110 -11.01 -10.02 16.75
CA LYS A 110 -11.45 -10.50 15.44
C LYS A 110 -10.79 -9.67 14.33
N PRO A 111 -10.34 -10.30 13.22
CA PRO A 111 -9.53 -9.64 12.20
C PRO A 111 -10.16 -8.34 11.67
N LEU A 112 -11.45 -8.37 11.30
CA LEU A 112 -12.14 -7.22 10.72
C LEU A 112 -12.14 -6.01 11.65
N PHE A 113 -12.48 -6.22 12.93
CA PHE A 113 -12.56 -5.15 13.92
C PHE A 113 -11.20 -4.54 14.21
N SER A 114 -10.19 -5.40 14.44
CA SER A 114 -8.81 -4.98 14.70
C SER A 114 -8.19 -4.25 13.51
N ILE A 115 -8.47 -4.69 12.28
CA ILE A 115 -7.99 -4.05 11.04
C ILE A 115 -8.58 -2.65 10.88
N LEU A 116 -9.90 -2.50 11.09
CA LEU A 116 -10.56 -1.20 10.93
C LEU A 116 -10.07 -0.20 11.99
N ILE A 117 -10.06 -0.59 13.27
CA ILE A 117 -9.60 0.31 14.34
C ILE A 117 -8.15 0.72 14.16
N GLY A 118 -7.28 -0.19 13.76
CA GLY A 118 -5.86 0.11 13.56
C GLY A 118 -5.60 1.16 12.47
N GLY A 119 -6.50 1.31 11.49
CA GLY A 119 -6.36 2.31 10.43
C GLY A 119 -6.74 3.74 10.81
N ILE A 120 -7.47 3.92 11.92
CA ILE A 120 -7.97 5.24 12.35
C ILE A 120 -6.81 6.16 12.74
N LEU A 121 -5.83 5.64 13.49
CA LEU A 121 -4.71 6.42 14.01
C LEU A 121 -3.76 6.91 12.89
N PRO A 122 -3.28 6.06 11.97
CA PRO A 122 -2.50 6.52 10.82
C PRO A 122 -3.25 7.53 9.94
N PHE A 123 -4.57 7.37 9.77
CA PHE A 123 -5.39 8.34 9.06
C PHE A 123 -5.47 9.68 9.80
N GLY A 124 -5.72 9.66 11.11
CA GLY A 124 -5.75 10.86 11.95
C GLY A 124 -4.46 11.66 11.91
N ALA A 125 -3.30 10.98 11.87
CA ALA A 125 -1.98 11.62 11.78
C ALA A 125 -1.78 12.46 10.51
N VAL A 126 -2.45 12.11 9.40
CA VAL A 126 -2.31 12.81 8.11
C VAL A 126 -3.54 13.63 7.72
N PHE A 127 -4.58 13.62 8.55
CA PHE A 127 -5.89 14.17 8.23
C PHE A 127 -5.84 15.65 7.82
N ILE A 128 -5.14 16.47 8.61
CA ILE A 128 -5.02 17.92 8.36
C ILE A 128 -4.26 18.19 7.07
N GLU A 129 -3.19 17.43 6.80
CA GLU A 129 -2.43 17.59 5.57
C GLU A 129 -3.19 17.13 4.33
N LEU A 130 -3.96 16.05 4.46
CA LEU A 130 -4.85 15.60 3.40
C LEU A 130 -5.83 16.71 3.00
N PHE A 131 -6.38 17.46 3.96
CA PHE A 131 -7.25 18.61 3.68
C PHE A 131 -6.53 19.70 2.86
N PHE A 132 -5.30 20.06 3.24
CA PHE A 132 -4.52 21.06 2.50
C PHE A 132 -4.14 20.57 1.10
N ILE A 133 -3.76 19.31 0.95
CA ILE A 133 -3.44 18.70 -0.34
C ILE A 133 -4.68 18.72 -1.25
N LEU A 134 -5.84 18.27 -0.75
CA LEU A 134 -7.07 18.26 -1.55
C LEU A 134 -7.51 19.68 -1.95
N THR A 135 -7.40 20.64 -1.04
CA THR A 135 -7.67 22.04 -1.32
C THR A 135 -6.72 22.58 -2.39
N SER A 136 -5.45 22.20 -2.34
CA SER A 136 -4.46 22.66 -3.32
C SER A 136 -4.70 22.07 -4.71
N ILE A 137 -5.01 20.77 -4.79
CA ILE A 137 -5.25 20.06 -6.05
C ILE A 137 -6.57 20.49 -6.69
N TRP A 138 -7.65 20.58 -5.92
CA TRP A 138 -9.00 20.76 -6.46
C TRP A 138 -9.47 22.21 -6.51
N LEU A 139 -8.95 23.08 -5.65
CA LEU A 139 -9.28 24.52 -5.64
C LEU A 139 -8.13 25.38 -6.19
N ASN A 140 -7.11 24.76 -6.80
CA ASN A 140 -5.93 25.42 -7.38
C ASN A 140 -5.23 26.41 -6.42
N GLN A 141 -5.28 26.12 -5.12
CA GLN A 141 -4.57 26.89 -4.10
C GLN A 141 -3.10 26.46 -4.06
N PHE A 142 -2.18 27.39 -3.85
CA PHE A 142 -0.76 27.07 -3.75
C PHE A 142 -0.45 26.37 -2.42
N TYR A 143 0.15 25.18 -2.50
CA TYR A 143 0.64 24.46 -1.33
C TYR A 143 2.06 24.96 -0.97
N TYR A 144 2.18 25.77 0.08
CA TYR A 144 3.46 26.39 0.48
C TYR A 144 4.27 25.58 1.49
N ILE A 145 3.70 24.54 2.10
CA ILE A 145 4.25 23.92 3.32
C ILE A 145 4.90 22.55 3.06
N PHE A 146 5.73 22.44 2.01
CA PHE A 146 6.42 21.18 1.65
C PHE A 146 7.31 20.60 2.77
N GLY A 147 7.92 21.45 3.61
CA GLY A 147 8.71 20.98 4.75
C GLY A 147 7.86 20.28 5.82
N PHE A 148 6.63 20.76 6.06
CA PHE A 148 5.71 20.13 6.99
C PHE A 148 5.14 18.82 6.45
N LEU A 149 4.87 18.75 5.13
CA LEU A 149 4.48 17.51 4.46
C LEU A 149 5.47 16.37 4.73
N PHE A 150 6.78 16.67 4.65
CA PHE A 150 7.82 15.69 4.92
C PHE A 150 7.82 15.21 6.38
N ILE A 151 7.62 16.12 7.34
CA ILE A 151 7.50 15.76 8.75
C ILE A 151 6.28 14.87 8.99
N VAL A 152 5.13 15.23 8.42
CA VAL A 152 3.90 14.44 8.53
C VAL A 152 4.05 13.07 7.87
N PHE A 153 4.80 12.98 6.78
CA PHE A 153 5.15 11.70 6.17
C PHE A 153 5.99 10.80 7.10
N ILE A 154 6.96 11.36 7.83
CA ILE A 154 7.71 10.62 8.85
C ILE A 154 6.80 10.15 9.98
N ILE A 155 5.92 11.03 10.48
CA ILE A 155 4.94 10.69 11.52
C ILE A 155 4.05 9.54 11.03
N LEU A 156 3.56 9.59 9.79
CA LEU A 156 2.77 8.52 9.19
C LEU A 156 3.51 7.19 9.21
N ILE A 157 4.80 7.16 8.82
CA ILE A 157 5.61 5.92 8.84
C ILE A 157 5.69 5.36 10.27
N ILE A 158 5.99 6.22 11.25
CA ILE A 158 6.12 5.83 12.65
C ILE A 158 4.78 5.30 13.19
N THR A 159 3.69 6.01 12.98
CA THR A 159 2.36 5.60 13.44
C THR A 159 1.90 4.31 12.76
N CYS A 160 2.16 4.12 11.46
CA CYS A 160 1.85 2.85 10.78
C CYS A 160 2.64 1.69 11.40
N ALA A 161 3.93 1.88 11.66
CA ALA A 161 4.78 0.86 12.27
C ALA A 161 4.34 0.54 13.71
N GLU A 162 4.09 1.55 14.53
CA GLU A 162 3.70 1.41 15.93
C GLU A 162 2.39 0.63 16.08
N ILE A 163 1.33 1.07 15.41
CA ILE A 163 0.00 0.45 15.55
C ILE A 163 0.00 -0.99 15.07
N THR A 164 0.70 -1.28 13.97
CA THR A 164 0.79 -2.65 13.47
C THR A 164 1.60 -3.56 14.39
N ILE A 165 2.72 -3.08 14.95
CA ILE A 165 3.52 -3.83 15.92
C ILE A 165 2.70 -4.13 17.17
N VAL A 166 2.02 -3.14 17.75
CA VAL A 166 1.22 -3.31 18.97
C VAL A 166 0.08 -4.32 18.75
N LEU A 167 -0.65 -4.21 17.64
CA LEU A 167 -1.73 -5.15 17.33
C LEU A 167 -1.20 -6.54 17.00
N CYS A 168 -0.08 -6.65 16.30
CA CYS A 168 0.59 -7.92 16.06
C CYS A 168 1.06 -8.57 17.36
N TYR A 169 1.58 -7.79 18.32
CA TYR A 169 2.00 -8.29 19.62
C TYR A 169 0.83 -8.88 20.40
N PHE A 170 -0.28 -8.17 20.53
CA PHE A 170 -1.47 -8.69 21.21
C PHE A 170 -2.06 -9.93 20.52
N GLN A 171 -2.01 -9.97 19.19
CA GLN A 171 -2.40 -11.14 18.42
C GLN A 171 -1.53 -12.36 18.76
N LEU A 172 -0.20 -12.18 18.82
CA LEU A 172 0.73 -13.25 19.19
C LEU A 172 0.55 -13.71 20.65
N CYS A 173 0.26 -12.79 21.57
CA CYS A 173 -0.09 -13.12 22.95
C CYS A 173 -1.38 -13.96 23.04
N SER A 174 -2.28 -13.82 22.07
CA SER A 174 -3.51 -14.60 21.95
C SER A 174 -3.31 -15.89 21.13
N GLU A 175 -2.06 -16.30 20.93
CA GLU A 175 -1.62 -17.51 20.19
C GLU A 175 -2.05 -17.57 18.70
N ASP A 176 -2.46 -16.45 18.10
CA ASP A 176 -2.77 -16.36 16.67
C ASP A 176 -1.54 -15.96 15.85
N TYR A 177 -1.00 -16.90 15.08
CA TYR A 177 0.19 -16.71 14.26
C TYR A 177 -0.09 -16.15 12.85
N TYR A 178 -1.35 -15.92 12.44
CA TYR A 178 -1.70 -15.42 11.09
C TYR A 178 -1.53 -13.90 10.94
N TRP A 179 -0.36 -13.37 11.28
CA TRP A 179 -0.12 -11.93 11.35
C TRP A 179 0.26 -11.27 10.02
N TRP A 180 0.70 -12.01 8.98
CA TRP A 180 1.23 -11.43 7.74
C TRP A 180 0.23 -10.52 7.01
N TRP A 181 -0.93 -11.05 6.64
CA TRP A 181 -1.94 -10.24 5.97
C TRP A 181 -2.65 -9.29 6.92
N ARG A 182 -2.80 -9.68 8.18
CA ARG A 182 -3.43 -8.83 9.20
C ARG A 182 -2.62 -7.55 9.44
N SER A 183 -1.31 -7.65 9.64
CA SER A 183 -0.43 -6.48 9.79
C SER A 183 -0.47 -5.54 8.57
N TYR A 184 -0.44 -6.11 7.36
CA TYR A 184 -0.57 -5.33 6.12
C TYR A 184 -1.92 -4.60 6.05
N LEU A 185 -3.03 -5.31 6.31
CA LEU A 185 -4.37 -4.74 6.22
C LEU A 185 -4.66 -3.72 7.32
N THR A 186 -4.11 -3.91 8.52
CA THR A 186 -4.29 -2.99 9.66
C THR A 186 -3.75 -1.58 9.39
N ALA A 187 -2.53 -1.45 8.86
CA ALA A 187 -2.04 -0.13 8.43
C ALA A 187 -2.72 0.31 7.13
N GLY A 188 -2.94 -0.62 6.20
CA GLY A 188 -3.58 -0.35 4.90
C GLY A 188 -4.99 0.23 5.01
N SER A 189 -5.78 -0.18 6.01
CA SER A 189 -7.16 0.27 6.21
C SER A 189 -7.28 1.79 6.42
N SER A 190 -6.20 2.49 6.76
CA SER A 190 -6.11 3.96 6.73
C SER A 190 -6.54 4.57 5.38
N ALA A 191 -6.31 3.87 4.27
CA ALA A 191 -6.75 4.28 2.93
C ALA A 191 -8.28 4.27 2.74
N PHE A 192 -8.98 3.41 3.47
CA PHE A 192 -10.44 3.38 3.45
C PHE A 192 -10.99 4.66 4.09
N TYR A 193 -10.42 5.09 5.21
CA TYR A 193 -10.78 6.36 5.85
C TYR A 193 -10.45 7.56 4.96
N LEU A 194 -9.32 7.53 4.25
CA LEU A 194 -8.97 8.53 3.23
C LEU A 194 -10.05 8.60 2.14
N PHE A 195 -10.49 7.45 1.63
CA PHE A 195 -11.54 7.41 0.60
C PHE A 195 -12.88 7.94 1.12
N LEU A 196 -13.30 7.56 2.33
CA LEU A 196 -14.51 8.10 2.97
C LEU A 196 -14.42 9.61 3.15
N TYR A 197 -13.27 10.12 3.59
CA TYR A 197 -13.06 11.56 3.69
C TYR A 197 -13.13 12.26 2.35
N SER A 198 -12.64 11.63 1.27
CA SER A 198 -12.76 12.18 -0.07
C SER A 198 -14.23 12.32 -0.53
N ILE A 199 -15.09 11.38 -0.12
CA ILE A 199 -16.54 11.47 -0.37
C ILE A 199 -17.12 12.65 0.41
N PHE A 200 -16.80 12.76 1.70
CA PHE A 200 -17.25 13.88 2.53
C PHE A 200 -16.79 15.24 1.97
N TYR A 201 -15.53 15.33 1.52
CA TYR A 201 -14.95 16.53 0.93
C TYR A 201 -15.68 16.94 -0.36
N PHE A 202 -16.04 15.96 -1.21
CA PHE A 202 -16.80 16.20 -2.43
C PHE A 202 -18.13 16.90 -2.16
N PHE A 203 -18.90 16.45 -1.18
CA PHE A 203 -20.22 17.02 -0.89
C PHE A 203 -20.20 18.33 -0.10
N THR A 204 -19.13 18.61 0.63
CA THR A 204 -19.08 19.77 1.55
C THR A 204 -18.23 20.93 1.07
N LYS A 205 -17.24 20.68 0.20
CA LYS A 205 -16.27 21.68 -0.25
C LYS A 205 -16.24 21.89 -1.75
N LEU A 206 -16.64 20.90 -2.54
CA LEU A 206 -16.56 20.98 -3.99
C LEU A 206 -17.93 21.29 -4.60
N GLU A 207 -17.99 22.37 -5.37
CA GLU A 207 -19.18 22.75 -6.15
C GLU A 207 -19.13 22.14 -7.57
N ILE A 208 -18.88 20.83 -7.65
CA ILE A 208 -18.80 20.13 -8.94
C ILE A 208 -20.21 19.71 -9.37
N THR A 209 -20.74 20.35 -10.41
CA THR A 209 -22.07 20.06 -10.96
C THR A 209 -22.04 19.08 -12.13
N LYS A 210 -20.92 19.00 -12.86
CA LYS A 210 -20.77 18.12 -14.03
C LYS A 210 -20.46 16.67 -13.63
N LEU A 211 -21.22 15.74 -14.19
CA LEU A 211 -21.07 14.31 -13.93
C LEU A 211 -19.66 13.79 -14.27
N VAL A 212 -19.10 14.17 -15.43
CA VAL A 212 -17.76 13.73 -15.85
C VAL A 212 -16.68 14.21 -14.89
N SER A 213 -16.76 15.47 -14.43
CA SER A 213 -15.84 16.00 -13.41
C SER A 213 -15.96 15.27 -12.08
N GLY A 214 -17.16 14.84 -11.68
CA GLY A 214 -17.37 13.99 -10.50
C GLY A 214 -16.73 12.61 -10.64
N ILE A 215 -16.88 11.96 -11.80
CA ILE A 215 -16.22 10.67 -12.07
C ILE A 215 -14.69 10.81 -12.06
N LEU A 216 -14.16 11.89 -12.65
CA LEU A 216 -12.73 12.19 -12.61
C LEU A 216 -12.23 12.35 -11.17
N TYR A 217 -12.94 13.12 -10.35
CA TYR A 217 -12.63 13.27 -8.94
C TYR A 217 -12.53 11.93 -8.23
N PHE A 218 -13.58 11.12 -8.28
CA PHE A 218 -13.57 9.82 -7.60
C PHE A 218 -12.53 8.87 -8.19
N GLY A 219 -12.30 8.88 -9.50
CA GLY A 219 -11.27 8.07 -10.14
C GLY A 219 -9.86 8.40 -9.64
N TYR A 220 -9.52 9.70 -9.55
CA TYR A 220 -8.24 10.11 -8.97
C TYR A 220 -8.16 9.81 -7.47
N MET A 221 -9.25 9.95 -6.73
CA MET A 221 -9.28 9.60 -5.30
C MET A 221 -9.12 8.09 -5.06
N VAL A 222 -9.65 7.23 -5.95
CA VAL A 222 -9.38 5.78 -5.92
C VAL A 222 -7.90 5.49 -6.16
N ILE A 223 -7.27 6.18 -7.13
CA ILE A 223 -5.82 6.06 -7.38
C ILE A 223 -5.02 6.45 -6.12
N VAL A 224 -5.32 7.59 -5.51
CA VAL A 224 -4.65 8.08 -4.31
C VAL A 224 -4.85 7.11 -3.14
N SER A 225 -6.08 6.68 -2.87
CA SER A 225 -6.38 5.70 -1.82
C SER A 225 -5.67 4.37 -2.07
N TYR A 226 -5.63 3.86 -3.30
CA TYR A 226 -4.93 2.62 -3.62
C TYR A 226 -3.42 2.75 -3.40
N ALA A 227 -2.81 3.84 -3.83
CA ALA A 227 -1.39 4.11 -3.58
C ALA A 227 -1.10 4.21 -2.07
N PHE A 228 -1.97 4.90 -1.32
CA PHE A 228 -1.87 5.03 0.12
C PHE A 228 -1.98 3.66 0.81
N PHE A 229 -2.93 2.83 0.40
CA PHE A 229 -3.13 1.46 0.91
C PHE A 229 -1.88 0.59 0.74
N VAL A 230 -1.29 0.60 -0.46
CA VAL A 230 -0.07 -0.16 -0.75
C VAL A 230 1.10 0.34 0.07
N LEU A 231 1.23 1.66 0.23
CA LEU A 231 2.30 2.28 1.00
C LEU A 231 2.20 1.97 2.49
N THR A 232 1.09 2.31 3.14
CA THR A 232 0.90 2.12 4.58
C THR A 232 0.87 0.65 4.94
N GLY A 233 0.23 -0.20 4.14
CA GLY A 233 0.23 -1.65 4.34
C GLY A 233 1.63 -2.25 4.24
N THR A 234 2.45 -1.81 3.28
CA THR A 234 3.84 -2.28 3.14
C THR A 234 4.69 -1.88 4.35
N ILE A 235 4.55 -0.65 4.84
CA ILE A 235 5.23 -0.17 6.06
C ILE A 235 4.85 -1.06 7.25
N GLY A 236 3.55 -1.28 7.46
CA GLY A 236 3.05 -2.11 8.56
C GLY A 236 3.54 -3.56 8.50
N PHE A 237 3.54 -4.16 7.32
CA PHE A 237 4.05 -5.52 7.12
C PHE A 237 5.54 -5.63 7.46
N TYR A 238 6.39 -4.73 6.94
CA TYR A 238 7.82 -4.79 7.21
C TYR A 238 8.17 -4.47 8.67
N ALA A 239 7.42 -3.58 9.31
CA ALA A 239 7.56 -3.29 10.74
C ALA A 239 7.29 -4.54 11.59
N CYS A 240 6.16 -5.22 11.35
CA CYS A 240 5.83 -6.47 12.02
C CYS A 240 6.83 -7.58 11.68
N PHE A 241 7.24 -7.69 10.43
CA PHE A 241 8.23 -8.68 10.01
C PHE A 241 9.56 -8.53 10.73
N TRP A 242 10.05 -7.29 10.88
CA TRP A 242 11.26 -7.01 11.64
C TRP A 242 11.07 -7.30 13.13
N PHE A 243 9.95 -6.83 13.71
CA PHE A 243 9.60 -7.05 15.12
C PHE A 243 9.53 -8.52 15.49
N VAL A 244 8.77 -9.31 14.73
CA VAL A 244 8.58 -10.76 14.94
C VAL A 244 9.92 -11.49 14.91
N ARG A 245 10.77 -11.17 13.93
CA ARG A 245 12.10 -11.78 13.85
C ARG A 245 12.97 -11.41 15.04
N LYS A 246 12.88 -10.16 15.51
CA LYS A 246 13.66 -9.69 16.65
C LYS A 246 13.25 -10.40 17.95
N ILE A 247 11.95 -10.52 18.23
CA ILE A 247 11.47 -11.21 19.44
C ILE A 247 11.87 -12.69 19.43
N TYR A 248 11.65 -13.40 18.31
CA TYR A 248 11.96 -14.83 18.24
C TYR A 248 13.46 -15.12 18.20
N SER A 249 14.28 -14.21 17.67
CA SER A 249 15.75 -14.34 17.75
C SER A 249 16.31 -14.15 19.18
N SER A 250 15.55 -13.50 20.06
CA SER A 250 15.97 -13.22 21.43
C SER A 250 15.53 -14.32 22.41
N VAL A 251 14.62 -15.21 21.99
CA VAL A 251 14.23 -16.38 22.78
C VAL A 251 15.39 -17.36 22.76
N LYS A 252 16.09 -17.49 23.89
CA LYS A 252 17.07 -18.56 24.08
C LYS A 252 16.32 -19.88 24.09
N ILE A 253 16.63 -20.73 23.12
CA ILE A 253 16.21 -22.13 23.12
C ILE A 253 17.29 -22.85 23.91
N ASP A 254 17.11 -22.93 25.24
CA ASP A 254 17.80 -23.93 26.06
C ASP A 254 17.11 -25.29 25.88
#